data_AF-A0A8H3XYG4-F1
#
_entry.id   AF-A0A8H3XYG4-F1
#
_cell.length_a   1.000
_cell.length_b   1.000
_cell.length_c   1.000
_cell.angle_alpha   90.00
_cell.angle_beta   90.00
_cell.angle_gamma   90.00
#
_symmetry.space_group_name_H-M   'P 1'
#
loop_
_entity.id
_entity.type
_entity.pdbx_description
1 polymer ?
#
loop_
_entity_poly.entity_id
_entity_poly.type
_entity_poly.pdbx_seq_one_letter_code
_entity_poly.pdbx_strand_id
1 'polypeptide(L)'
;MVPKTLVVSSTNCLSFFSSPLASPVVIRRSPLWSAHSGAPSIWVRRYRAVWPSYGITTPIPDPNPQFPISRSPFCFQTGYALCAKRPSRPFPPPFLSPPSSSFSDPLTTHYLSQDKRLSVRGDLVRGLNNGDDAVLVAENYLAVNDGVGAWATKPRGHAALWSRLLLHYWALELEREPNGQSELDPIGYLQRAYEETIRATTSPGEWLGTTTSVTAILHWKRDATGNIRPLLYVTNIGDCKIFVVRPSEKRIVFRTKEQWHWFDCPMQLGTNSVDTPQKDAVLSLIDVQEDDLVVAVSDGIVDNLWEHEILTIILDSLEKWQQGRHEDKDSEWAPPAVMADEQMVFIARELLKSALEIAQDPFAESPYMEKAVDEGLAVQGGKMDDISVVIGSCRRRT
;
A
#
# COMPACT_ATOMS: atom_id res chain seq x y z
N MET A 1 22.90 41.13 -35.06
CA MET A 1 23.12 42.57 -34.88
C MET A 1 22.34 43.05 -33.64
N VAL A 2 23.01 43.03 -32.49
CA VAL A 2 22.80 43.99 -31.38
C VAL A 2 23.54 45.30 -31.83
N PRO A 3 23.49 46.47 -31.16
CA PRO A 3 22.83 46.80 -29.89
C PRO A 3 22.20 48.20 -29.81
N LYS A 4 21.51 48.50 -28.69
CA LYS A 4 21.67 49.80 -28.03
C LYS A 4 21.66 49.64 -26.49
N THR A 5 22.76 50.12 -25.93
CA THR A 5 23.17 50.19 -24.53
C THR A 5 23.12 51.67 -24.10
N LEU A 6 22.88 51.95 -22.81
CA LEU A 6 23.33 53.12 -22.03
C LEU A 6 23.15 52.72 -20.55
N VAL A 7 24.17 52.37 -19.74
CA VAL A 7 25.35 53.10 -19.20
C VAL A 7 24.93 54.21 -18.20
N VAL A 8 24.92 53.97 -16.88
CA VAL A 8 25.97 54.09 -15.81
C VAL A 8 25.71 55.32 -14.91
N SER A 9 25.68 55.12 -13.59
CA SER A 9 26.58 55.83 -12.65
C SER A 9 26.52 55.28 -11.23
N SER A 10 27.67 54.79 -10.79
CA SER A 10 28.08 54.46 -9.43
C SER A 10 28.47 55.71 -8.63
N THR A 11 28.28 55.68 -7.30
CA THR A 11 29.21 56.34 -6.36
C THR A 11 29.26 55.59 -5.03
N ASN A 12 30.48 55.16 -4.67
CA ASN A 12 30.92 54.68 -3.36
C ASN A 12 31.07 55.86 -2.38
N CYS A 13 30.99 55.60 -1.06
CA CYS A 13 32.13 55.69 -0.12
C CYS A 13 31.74 55.82 1.38
N LEU A 14 32.23 54.83 2.16
CA LEU A 14 33.02 54.96 3.41
C LEU A 14 32.27 55.33 4.72
N SER A 15 32.02 54.38 5.63
CA SER A 15 32.93 53.77 6.65
C SER A 15 33.10 54.63 7.91
N PHE A 16 32.84 54.06 9.10
CA PHE A 16 33.75 54.16 10.27
C PHE A 16 33.42 53.08 11.33
N PHE A 17 34.50 52.65 12.00
CA PHE A 17 34.72 51.51 12.87
C PHE A 17 34.14 51.66 14.30
N SER A 18 33.89 50.54 15.01
CA SER A 18 34.78 50.03 16.08
C SER A 18 34.08 49.05 17.04
N SER A 19 34.69 47.88 17.25
CA SER A 19 34.48 46.98 18.42
C SER A 19 35.44 47.41 19.57
N PRO A 20 35.31 46.95 20.85
CA PRO A 20 35.54 45.53 21.23
C PRO A 20 34.78 44.97 22.47
N LEU A 21 34.72 43.62 22.52
CA LEU A 21 34.74 42.64 23.64
C LEU A 21 34.30 43.03 25.08
N ALA A 22 33.35 42.25 25.63
CA ALA A 22 33.49 41.52 26.92
C ALA A 22 32.24 40.66 27.24
N SER A 23 32.43 39.37 27.55
CA SER A 23 31.50 38.54 28.35
C SER A 23 31.85 38.74 29.84
N PRO A 24 30.96 38.55 30.85
CA PRO A 24 30.46 37.20 31.20
C PRO A 24 29.12 37.10 32.02
N VAL A 25 28.74 35.84 32.30
CA VAL A 25 27.90 35.29 33.40
C VAL A 25 26.36 35.31 33.32
N VAL A 26 25.84 34.09 33.52
CA VAL A 26 24.46 33.61 33.70
C VAL A 26 23.83 34.06 35.03
N ILE A 27 22.59 34.58 35.01
CA ILE A 27 21.64 34.50 36.14
C ILE A 27 20.22 34.24 35.60
N ARG A 28 19.66 33.09 36.00
CA ARG A 28 18.23 32.73 35.90
C ARG A 28 17.35 33.73 36.66
N ARG A 29 16.28 34.24 36.04
CA ARG A 29 15.02 34.58 36.74
C ARG A 29 13.82 34.39 35.81
N SER A 30 12.94 33.48 36.22
CA SER A 30 11.57 33.32 35.71
C SER A 30 10.72 34.56 36.02
N PRO A 31 9.65 34.79 35.25
CA PRO A 31 8.42 35.31 35.84
C PRO A 31 7.24 34.37 35.53
N LEU A 32 6.68 33.81 36.61
CA LEU A 32 5.30 33.34 36.65
C LEU A 32 4.38 34.55 36.38
N TRP A 33 3.51 34.47 35.38
CA TRP A 33 2.22 35.15 35.41
C TRP A 33 1.15 34.22 34.84
N SER A 34 0.33 33.72 35.76
CA SER A 34 -0.91 33.02 35.48
C SER A 34 -1.95 34.01 34.96
N ALA A 35 -2.54 33.73 33.80
CA ALA A 35 -3.77 34.36 33.35
C ALA A 35 -4.72 33.26 32.87
N HIS A 36 -5.60 32.84 33.78
CA HIS A 36 -6.80 32.09 33.42
C HIS A 36 -7.68 32.98 32.54
N SER A 37 -7.84 32.59 31.28
CA SER A 37 -8.98 33.00 30.46
C SER A 37 -9.55 31.74 29.81
N GLY A 38 -10.70 31.33 30.31
CA GLY A 38 -11.47 30.22 29.76
C GLY A 38 -12.03 30.62 28.41
N ALA A 39 -11.33 30.24 27.34
CA ALA A 39 -11.91 30.08 26.02
C ALA A 39 -12.14 28.59 25.79
N PRO A 40 -13.34 28.14 25.36
CA PRO A 40 -13.52 26.75 25.00
C PRO A 40 -12.55 26.41 23.86
N SER A 41 -11.64 25.48 24.13
CA SER A 41 -10.84 24.79 23.13
C SER A 41 -11.79 24.31 22.03
N ILE A 42 -11.74 24.97 20.88
CA ILE A 42 -12.31 24.42 19.66
C ILE A 42 -11.43 23.22 19.35
N TRP A 43 -11.94 22.04 19.68
CA TRP A 43 -11.34 20.77 19.27
C TRP A 43 -11.35 20.73 17.75
N VAL A 44 -10.25 21.17 17.13
CA VAL A 44 -9.93 20.77 15.77
C VAL A 44 -9.86 19.25 15.82
N ARG A 45 -10.85 18.57 15.22
CA ARG A 45 -10.87 17.12 15.07
C ARG A 45 -9.60 16.72 14.33
N ARG A 46 -8.57 16.32 15.07
CA ARG A 46 -7.44 15.55 14.53
C ARG A 46 -8.05 14.27 13.97
N TYR A 47 -8.01 14.09 12.65
CA TYR A 47 -8.30 12.80 12.02
C TYR A 47 -7.33 11.78 12.63
N ARG A 48 -7.79 10.96 13.58
CA ARG A 48 -7.01 9.79 14.00
C ARG A 48 -7.15 8.78 12.87
N ALA A 49 -6.09 8.65 12.07
CA ALA A 49 -5.90 7.48 11.21
C ALA A 49 -6.16 6.22 12.03
N VAL A 50 -6.73 5.19 11.40
CA VAL A 50 -6.89 3.88 12.05
C VAL A 50 -5.50 3.37 12.43
N TRP A 51 -5.38 2.73 13.59
CA TRP A 51 -4.10 2.19 14.05
C TRP A 51 -3.45 1.33 12.95
N PRO A 52 -2.16 1.59 12.60
CA PRO A 52 -1.49 0.78 11.60
C PRO A 52 -1.47 -0.70 11.98
N SER A 53 -1.65 -1.57 10.99
CA SER A 53 -1.56 -3.02 11.14
C SER A 53 -0.45 -3.58 10.28
N TYR A 54 0.16 -4.68 10.72
CA TYR A 54 1.26 -5.31 10.01
C TYR A 54 1.32 -6.80 10.32
N GLY A 55 1.95 -7.56 9.45
CA GLY A 55 2.09 -9.00 9.60
C GLY A 55 2.81 -9.65 8.43
N ILE A 56 2.98 -10.96 8.49
CA ILE A 56 3.77 -11.73 7.52
C ILE A 56 2.86 -12.29 6.42
N THR A 57 1.67 -12.78 6.78
CA THR A 57 0.72 -13.38 5.86
C THR A 57 -0.70 -12.93 6.18
N THR A 58 -1.57 -12.91 5.18
CA THR A 58 -3.00 -12.66 5.42
C THR A 58 -3.70 -13.94 5.88
N PRO A 59 -4.78 -13.86 6.67
CA PRO A 59 -5.52 -15.03 7.12
C PRO A 59 -5.99 -15.89 5.93
N ILE A 60 -5.63 -17.17 5.97
CA ILE A 60 -6.14 -18.22 5.08
C ILE A 60 -7.03 -19.11 5.97
N PRO A 61 -8.22 -19.57 5.52
CA PRO A 61 -8.96 -20.58 6.26
C PRO A 61 -8.11 -21.83 6.47
N ASP A 62 -8.44 -22.62 7.51
CA ASP A 62 -7.69 -23.82 7.90
C ASP A 62 -7.27 -24.61 6.65
N PRO A 63 -5.97 -24.96 6.53
CA PRO A 63 -5.43 -25.54 5.32
C PRO A 63 -6.19 -26.83 5.01
N ASN A 64 -7.10 -26.75 4.03
CA ASN A 64 -7.74 -27.94 3.51
C ASN A 64 -6.61 -28.78 2.87
N PRO A 65 -6.39 -30.03 3.30
CA PRO A 65 -5.27 -30.86 2.84
C PRO A 65 -5.26 -31.16 1.33
N GLN A 66 -6.27 -30.69 0.59
CA GLN A 66 -6.40 -30.83 -0.86
C GLN A 66 -5.76 -29.69 -1.67
N PHE A 67 -5.33 -28.59 -1.06
CA PHE A 67 -4.64 -27.51 -1.79
C PHE A 67 -3.13 -27.68 -1.67
N PRO A 68 -2.42 -28.11 -2.73
CA PRO A 68 -0.97 -28.18 -2.69
C PRO A 68 -0.37 -26.78 -2.79
N ILE A 69 -0.45 -25.99 -1.71
CA ILE A 69 0.51 -24.91 -1.44
C ILE A 69 1.83 -25.59 -1.07
N SER A 70 2.52 -26.24 -2.02
CA SER A 70 3.91 -26.73 -1.87
C SER A 70 4.33 -27.58 -3.08
N ARG A 71 4.47 -26.98 -4.26
CA ARG A 71 5.23 -27.60 -5.37
C ARG A 71 6.16 -26.64 -6.12
N SER A 72 5.98 -25.32 -5.95
CA SER A 72 6.92 -24.37 -6.53
C SER A 72 8.26 -24.49 -5.81
N PRO A 73 9.39 -24.57 -6.54
CA PRO A 73 10.72 -24.54 -5.94
C PRO A 73 11.08 -23.17 -5.35
N PHE A 74 10.26 -22.14 -5.60
CA PHE A 74 10.42 -20.81 -5.04
C PHE A 74 9.19 -20.38 -4.23
N CYS A 75 9.42 -19.57 -3.21
CA CYS A 75 8.40 -18.92 -2.40
C CYS A 75 8.81 -17.48 -2.05
N PHE A 76 7.85 -16.69 -1.61
CA PHE A 76 8.11 -15.43 -0.95
C PHE A 76 8.29 -15.62 0.54
N GLN A 77 9.30 -14.97 1.09
CA GLN A 77 9.29 -14.54 2.48
C GLN A 77 8.62 -13.17 2.52
N THR A 78 7.53 -13.03 3.27
CA THR A 78 6.59 -11.92 3.09
C THR A 78 6.48 -10.98 4.27
N GLY A 79 5.95 -9.79 4.03
CA GLY A 79 5.56 -8.81 5.04
C GLY A 79 4.57 -7.82 4.47
N TYR A 80 3.73 -7.23 5.33
CA TYR A 80 2.84 -6.14 4.96
C TYR A 80 2.74 -5.11 6.08
N ALA A 81 2.39 -3.88 5.71
CA ALA A 81 2.06 -2.80 6.61
C ALA A 81 0.93 -1.96 6.00
N LEU A 82 -0.08 -1.64 6.80
CA LEU A 82 -1.34 -1.04 6.39
C LEU A 82 -1.70 0.12 7.32
N CYS A 83 -2.16 1.23 6.76
CA CYS A 83 -2.76 2.33 7.53
C CYS A 83 -3.90 2.93 6.73
N ALA A 84 -5.11 2.86 7.27
CA ALA A 84 -6.29 3.39 6.62
C ALA A 84 -6.46 4.87 6.95
N LYS A 85 -6.75 5.69 5.94
CA LYS A 85 -7.19 7.08 6.10
C LYS A 85 -8.42 7.16 7.00
N ARG A 86 -9.33 6.20 6.84
CA ARG A 86 -10.58 6.12 7.62
C ARG A 86 -11.07 4.67 7.71
N PRO A 87 -11.89 4.33 8.72
CA PRO A 87 -12.55 3.03 8.77
C PRO A 87 -13.41 2.78 7.51
N SER A 88 -13.34 1.56 7.00
CA SER A 88 -14.18 1.05 5.92
C SER A 88 -15.66 1.15 6.28
N ARG A 89 -16.52 1.32 5.27
CA ARG A 89 -17.96 1.16 5.47
C ARG A 89 -18.26 -0.29 5.89
N PRO A 90 -19.07 -0.53 6.94
CA PRO A 90 -19.43 -1.89 7.32
C PRO A 90 -20.03 -2.68 6.16
N PHE A 91 -19.61 -3.93 6.00
CA PHE A 91 -20.09 -4.76 4.92
C PHE A 91 -21.57 -5.10 5.08
N PRO A 92 -22.33 -5.06 3.98
CA PRO A 92 -23.76 -5.35 4.02
C PRO A 92 -24.03 -6.86 4.02
N PRO A 93 -25.21 -7.33 4.46
CA PRO A 93 -25.62 -8.72 4.24
C PRO A 93 -25.53 -9.12 2.74
N PRO A 94 -25.14 -10.37 2.42
CA PRO A 94 -24.78 -11.48 3.32
C PRO A 94 -23.33 -11.45 3.83
N PHE A 95 -22.55 -10.40 3.51
CA PHE A 95 -21.12 -10.26 3.80
C PHE A 95 -20.83 -9.81 5.25
N LEU A 96 -21.71 -10.12 6.19
CA LEU A 96 -21.51 -9.76 7.60
C LEU A 96 -20.56 -10.75 8.28
N SER A 97 -19.64 -10.24 9.09
CA SER A 97 -19.02 -11.01 10.17
C SER A 97 -20.11 -11.33 11.22
N PRO A 98 -20.41 -12.60 11.54
CA PRO A 98 -21.32 -12.89 12.64
C PRO A 98 -20.78 -12.31 13.97
N PRO A 99 -21.65 -11.82 14.87
CA PRO A 99 -21.22 -11.35 16.18
C PRO A 99 -20.42 -12.46 16.90
N SER A 100 -19.42 -12.05 17.70
CA SER A 100 -18.71 -12.99 18.57
C SER A 100 -19.76 -13.69 19.46
N SER A 101 -19.77 -15.03 19.46
CA SER A 101 -20.69 -15.83 20.29
C SER A 101 -20.33 -15.78 21.79
N SER A 102 -19.45 -14.87 22.20
CA SER A 102 -19.05 -14.68 23.59
C SER A 102 -20.02 -13.70 24.23
N PHE A 103 -20.90 -14.22 25.09
CA PHE A 103 -21.90 -13.45 25.84
C PHE A 103 -21.31 -12.35 26.77
N SER A 104 -19.99 -12.24 26.86
CA SER A 104 -19.27 -11.20 27.59
C SER A 104 -18.88 -9.98 26.74
N ASP A 105 -19.09 -10.03 25.43
CA ASP A 105 -18.79 -8.92 24.52
C ASP A 105 -20.06 -8.07 24.35
N PRO A 106 -20.07 -6.78 24.72
CA PRO A 106 -21.25 -5.94 24.61
C PRO A 106 -21.78 -5.92 23.16
N LEU A 107 -23.10 -5.78 23.00
CA LEU A 107 -23.89 -5.73 21.76
C LEU A 107 -23.48 -4.63 20.74
N THR A 108 -22.27 -4.11 20.81
CA THR A 108 -21.73 -2.97 20.07
C THR A 108 -20.53 -3.31 19.17
N THR A 109 -20.12 -4.58 19.07
CA THR A 109 -18.98 -4.98 18.21
C THR A 109 -19.27 -4.99 16.71
N HIS A 110 -20.47 -4.57 16.27
CA HIS A 110 -20.78 -4.32 14.86
C HIS A 110 -19.75 -3.38 14.18
N TYR A 111 -19.14 -2.46 14.94
CA TYR A 111 -18.13 -1.53 14.45
C TYR A 111 -16.68 -2.05 14.53
N LEU A 112 -16.46 -3.20 15.18
CA LEU A 112 -15.12 -3.80 15.41
C LEU A 112 -14.90 -5.09 14.61
N SER A 113 -15.89 -5.49 13.79
CA SER A 113 -15.88 -6.75 13.05
C SER A 113 -14.98 -6.74 11.80
N GLN A 114 -13.88 -6.00 11.87
CA GLN A 114 -13.11 -5.54 10.71
C GLN A 114 -12.38 -6.64 9.92
N ASP A 115 -12.34 -7.90 10.37
CA ASP A 115 -11.63 -8.93 9.59
C ASP A 115 -11.98 -10.39 9.91
N LYS A 116 -12.50 -10.71 11.10
CA LYS A 116 -12.33 -12.08 11.58
C LYS A 116 -13.19 -13.15 10.90
N ARG A 117 -14.28 -12.83 10.20
CA ARG A 117 -15.24 -13.84 9.71
C ARG A 117 -16.07 -13.44 8.48
N LEU A 118 -15.52 -12.64 7.57
CA LEU A 118 -16.21 -12.43 6.29
C LEU A 118 -16.23 -13.76 5.53
N SER A 119 -17.42 -14.26 5.17
CA SER A 119 -17.54 -15.48 4.38
C SER A 119 -18.46 -15.28 3.18
N VAL A 120 -18.15 -15.96 2.08
CA VAL A 120 -19.00 -16.01 0.89
C VAL A 120 -19.24 -17.47 0.53
N ARG A 121 -20.51 -17.86 0.44
CA ARG A 121 -20.93 -19.25 0.21
C ARG A 121 -20.35 -20.27 1.23
N GLY A 122 -20.01 -19.81 2.44
CA GLY A 122 -19.44 -20.65 3.51
C GLY A 122 -17.92 -20.64 3.59
N ASP A 123 -17.22 -20.08 2.60
CA ASP A 123 -15.76 -19.95 2.60
C ASP A 123 -15.31 -18.61 3.18
N LEU A 124 -14.27 -18.63 4.02
CA LEU A 124 -13.66 -17.39 4.53
C LEU A 124 -13.05 -16.59 3.38
N VAL A 125 -13.39 -15.31 3.30
CA VAL A 125 -12.84 -14.40 2.30
C VAL A 125 -11.36 -14.17 2.56
N ARG A 126 -10.54 -14.35 1.51
CA ARG A 126 -9.05 -14.34 1.56
C ARG A 126 -8.50 -12.93 1.57
N GLY A 127 -7.51 -12.62 2.42
CA GLY A 127 -6.73 -11.35 2.49
C GLY A 127 -7.08 -10.47 3.71
N LEU A 128 -6.88 -9.15 3.66
CA LEU A 128 -7.32 -8.17 4.66
C LEU A 128 -7.89 -6.88 4.02
N ASN A 129 -8.68 -6.10 4.76
CA ASN A 129 -9.08 -4.74 4.36
C ASN A 129 -8.19 -3.67 5.03
N ASN A 130 -7.95 -2.56 4.32
CA ASN A 130 -7.29 -1.37 4.85
C ASN A 130 -8.05 -0.11 4.40
N GLY A 131 -9.10 0.27 5.12
CA GLY A 131 -10.00 1.30 4.61
C GLY A 131 -10.77 0.80 3.38
N ASP A 132 -10.69 1.50 2.27
CA ASP A 132 -11.26 1.06 1.00
C ASP A 132 -10.30 0.15 0.19
N ASP A 133 -9.03 0.04 0.59
CA ASP A 133 -8.08 -0.94 0.04
C ASP A 133 -8.35 -2.38 0.53
N ALA A 134 -7.81 -3.33 -0.23
CA ALA A 134 -7.63 -4.71 0.18
C ALA A 134 -6.24 -5.23 -0.20
N VAL A 135 -5.68 -6.09 0.66
CA VAL A 135 -4.40 -6.75 0.41
C VAL A 135 -4.52 -8.27 0.53
N LEU A 136 -3.66 -8.98 -0.17
CA LEU A 136 -3.54 -10.42 -0.09
C LEU A 136 -2.06 -10.81 -0.11
N VAL A 137 -1.66 -11.64 0.85
CA VAL A 137 -0.26 -12.04 1.03
C VAL A 137 -0.21 -13.53 1.28
N ALA A 138 0.50 -14.25 0.42
CA ALA A 138 0.77 -15.68 0.54
C ALA A 138 2.18 -16.02 0.03
N GLU A 139 2.61 -17.27 0.22
CA GLU A 139 3.96 -17.73 -0.12
C GLU A 139 4.28 -17.71 -1.63
N ASN A 140 3.28 -17.59 -2.51
CA ASN A 140 3.47 -17.64 -3.97
C ASN A 140 2.74 -16.52 -4.72
N TYR A 141 2.03 -15.64 -4.01
CA TYR A 141 1.37 -14.51 -4.63
C TYR A 141 1.18 -13.34 -3.65
N LEU A 142 1.16 -12.14 -4.21
CA LEU A 142 0.98 -10.87 -3.50
C LEU A 142 -0.02 -10.03 -4.30
N ALA A 143 -0.86 -9.27 -3.62
CA ALA A 143 -1.77 -8.36 -4.31
C ALA A 143 -2.19 -7.17 -3.45
N VAL A 144 -2.46 -6.06 -4.14
CA VAL A 144 -3.07 -4.85 -3.58
C VAL A 144 -4.15 -4.39 -4.55
N ASN A 145 -5.33 -4.11 -4.02
CA ASN A 145 -6.45 -3.52 -4.74
C ASN A 145 -6.87 -2.26 -3.99
N ASP A 146 -6.89 -1.13 -4.67
CA ASP A 146 -7.43 0.12 -4.12
C ASP A 146 -8.89 0.28 -4.53
N GLY A 147 -9.76 0.43 -3.55
CA GLY A 147 -11.18 0.69 -3.77
C GLY A 147 -11.46 2.18 -3.90
N VAL A 148 -12.05 2.60 -5.02
CA VAL A 148 -12.31 4.03 -5.28
C VAL A 148 -13.23 4.65 -4.22
N GLY A 149 -12.65 5.47 -3.35
CA GLY A 149 -13.30 6.00 -2.15
C GLY A 149 -14.54 6.86 -2.41
N ALA A 150 -14.71 7.42 -3.61
CA ALA A 150 -15.89 8.21 -3.99
C ALA A 150 -17.21 7.45 -3.85
N TRP A 151 -17.19 6.11 -3.92
CA TRP A 151 -18.37 5.27 -3.72
C TRP A 151 -18.96 5.40 -2.31
N ALA A 152 -18.18 5.79 -1.29
CA ALA A 152 -18.71 6.01 0.05
C ALA A 152 -19.79 7.09 0.12
N THR A 153 -19.87 7.98 -0.88
CA THR A 153 -20.93 8.99 -1.01
C THR A 153 -22.27 8.45 -1.52
N LYS A 154 -22.28 7.23 -2.07
CA LYS A 154 -23.47 6.59 -2.62
C LYS A 154 -24.11 5.65 -1.59
N PRO A 155 -25.46 5.66 -1.43
CA PRO A 155 -26.14 4.79 -0.46
C PRO A 155 -25.79 3.30 -0.58
N ARG A 156 -25.51 2.81 -1.78
CA ARG A 156 -25.15 1.41 -2.06
C ARG A 156 -23.67 1.22 -2.38
N GLY A 157 -22.85 2.26 -2.25
CA GLY A 157 -21.43 2.18 -2.58
C GLY A 157 -20.60 1.55 -1.46
N HIS A 158 -19.80 0.55 -1.81
CA HIS A 158 -18.91 -0.22 -0.93
C HIS A 158 -17.60 -0.54 -1.65
N ALA A 159 -16.69 0.43 -1.73
CA ALA A 159 -15.38 0.29 -2.36
C ALA A 159 -14.54 -0.82 -1.68
N ALA A 160 -14.44 -0.78 -0.35
CA ALA A 160 -13.82 -1.83 0.46
C ALA A 160 -14.35 -3.25 0.20
N LEU A 161 -15.62 -3.42 -0.18
CA LEU A 161 -16.19 -4.74 -0.50
C LEU A 161 -15.71 -5.21 -1.88
N TRP A 162 -15.68 -4.30 -2.86
CA TRP A 162 -15.25 -4.59 -4.22
C TRP A 162 -13.77 -4.94 -4.30
N SER A 163 -12.89 -4.14 -3.69
CA SER A 163 -11.45 -4.42 -3.61
C SER A 163 -11.18 -5.79 -2.99
N ARG A 164 -11.92 -6.09 -1.90
CA ARG A 164 -11.82 -7.33 -1.14
C ARG A 164 -12.29 -8.58 -1.88
N LEU A 165 -13.48 -8.52 -2.47
CA LEU A 165 -14.07 -9.66 -3.18
C LEU A 165 -13.28 -9.99 -4.45
N LEU A 166 -12.76 -8.98 -5.15
CA LEU A 166 -11.95 -9.20 -6.34
C LEU A 166 -10.68 -10.00 -6.01
N LEU A 167 -9.94 -9.61 -4.96
CA LEU A 167 -8.78 -10.39 -4.49
C LEU A 167 -9.17 -11.79 -4.04
N HIS A 168 -10.30 -11.92 -3.36
CA HIS A 168 -10.76 -13.21 -2.89
C HIS A 168 -11.04 -14.18 -4.03
N TYR A 169 -11.82 -13.78 -5.02
CA TYR A 169 -12.10 -14.66 -6.15
C TYR A 169 -10.87 -14.90 -7.02
N TRP A 170 -9.98 -13.91 -7.16
CA TRP A 170 -8.70 -14.10 -7.84
C TRP A 170 -7.83 -15.16 -7.15
N ALA A 171 -7.76 -15.12 -5.82
CA ALA A 171 -7.07 -16.14 -5.04
C ALA A 171 -7.69 -17.53 -5.24
N LEU A 172 -9.03 -17.63 -5.25
CA LEU A 172 -9.72 -18.89 -5.50
C LEU A 172 -9.45 -19.45 -6.90
N GLU A 173 -9.34 -18.60 -7.93
CA GLU A 173 -8.96 -19.04 -9.28
C GLU A 173 -7.55 -19.61 -9.30
N LEU A 174 -6.60 -18.98 -8.60
CA LEU A 174 -5.23 -19.51 -8.48
C LEU A 174 -5.16 -20.81 -7.69
N GLU A 175 -5.95 -20.93 -6.62
CA GLU A 175 -6.00 -22.12 -5.76
C GLU A 175 -6.61 -23.34 -6.49
N ARG A 176 -7.40 -23.12 -7.55
CA ARG A 176 -8.01 -24.19 -8.38
C ARG A 176 -7.05 -24.80 -9.39
N GLU A 177 -5.97 -24.12 -9.74
CA GLU A 177 -5.08 -24.55 -10.82
C GLU A 177 -4.31 -25.85 -10.46
N PRO A 178 -4.52 -26.95 -11.20
CA PRO A 178 -3.87 -28.21 -10.90
C PRO A 178 -2.38 -28.18 -11.28
N ASN A 179 -1.53 -28.37 -10.27
CA ASN A 179 -0.14 -28.84 -10.38
C ASN A 179 0.88 -27.97 -11.15
N GLY A 180 0.72 -26.65 -11.29
CA GLY A 180 1.83 -25.71 -11.55
C GLY A 180 2.82 -26.07 -12.66
N GLN A 181 2.39 -26.85 -13.66
CA GLN A 181 3.18 -27.30 -14.81
C GLN A 181 2.71 -26.65 -16.13
N SER A 182 1.51 -26.06 -16.13
CA SER A 182 0.98 -25.31 -17.26
C SER A 182 1.37 -23.83 -17.16
N GLU A 183 1.45 -23.17 -18.31
CA GLU A 183 1.50 -21.71 -18.37
C GLU A 183 0.24 -21.14 -17.71
N LEU A 184 0.43 -20.10 -16.88
CA LEU A 184 -0.65 -19.46 -16.17
C LEU A 184 -1.43 -18.52 -17.10
N ASP A 185 -2.72 -18.34 -16.83
CA ASP A 185 -3.56 -17.32 -17.46
C ASP A 185 -4.01 -16.23 -16.44
N PRO A 186 -3.10 -15.34 -15.96
CA PRO A 186 -3.45 -14.34 -14.96
C PRO A 186 -4.57 -13.38 -15.37
N ILE A 187 -4.67 -13.04 -16.66
CA ILE A 187 -5.76 -12.20 -17.15
C ILE A 187 -7.08 -12.95 -17.10
N GLY A 188 -7.12 -14.22 -17.50
CA GLY A 188 -8.31 -15.04 -17.35
C GLY A 188 -8.72 -15.27 -15.89
N TYR A 189 -7.76 -15.45 -14.97
CA TYR A 189 -8.04 -15.52 -13.53
C TYR A 189 -8.69 -14.22 -13.04
N LEU A 190 -8.14 -13.06 -13.42
CA LEU A 190 -8.71 -11.76 -13.04
C LEU A 190 -10.08 -11.52 -13.69
N GLN A 191 -10.29 -11.95 -14.94
CA GLN A 191 -11.58 -11.87 -15.64
C GLN A 191 -12.66 -12.68 -14.91
N ARG A 192 -12.38 -13.93 -14.56
CA ARG A 192 -13.34 -14.78 -13.83
C ARG A 192 -13.60 -14.26 -12.42
N ALA A 193 -12.57 -13.74 -11.75
CA ALA A 193 -12.71 -13.09 -10.45
C ALA A 193 -13.58 -11.84 -10.49
N TYR A 194 -13.44 -11.03 -11.55
CA TYR A 194 -14.27 -9.86 -11.80
C TYR A 194 -15.74 -10.25 -12.02
N GLU A 195 -16.01 -11.28 -12.83
CA GLU A 195 -17.37 -11.79 -13.05
C GLU A 195 -18.01 -12.34 -11.78
N GLU A 196 -17.28 -13.09 -10.95
CA GLU A 196 -17.80 -13.57 -9.67
C GLU A 196 -18.03 -12.42 -8.68
N THR A 197 -17.17 -11.40 -8.67
CA THR A 197 -17.37 -10.18 -7.88
C THR A 197 -18.67 -9.48 -8.29
N ILE A 198 -18.94 -9.31 -9.59
CA ILE A 198 -20.22 -8.76 -10.08
C ILE A 198 -21.40 -9.62 -9.61
N ARG A 199 -21.33 -10.95 -9.79
CA ARG A 199 -22.40 -11.86 -9.38
C ARG A 199 -22.70 -11.75 -7.88
N ALA A 200 -21.67 -11.78 -7.05
CA ALA A 200 -21.77 -11.67 -5.60
C ALA A 200 -22.35 -10.32 -5.15
N THR A 201 -21.98 -9.25 -5.84
CA THR A 201 -22.43 -7.88 -5.50
C THR A 201 -23.75 -7.50 -6.16
N THR A 202 -24.32 -8.32 -7.05
CA THR A 202 -25.62 -8.03 -7.70
C THR A 202 -26.79 -8.81 -7.06
N SER A 203 -26.52 -9.96 -6.45
CA SER A 203 -27.56 -10.83 -5.85
C SER A 203 -27.09 -11.40 -4.50
N PRO A 204 -27.90 -11.33 -3.41
CA PRO A 204 -29.31 -10.96 -3.35
C PRO A 204 -29.59 -9.45 -3.26
N GLY A 205 -28.57 -8.62 -3.14
CA GLY A 205 -28.67 -7.17 -3.13
C GLY A 205 -27.56 -6.54 -3.97
N GLU A 206 -27.91 -5.52 -4.75
CA GLU A 206 -26.93 -4.77 -5.53
C GLU A 206 -26.08 -3.85 -4.62
N TRP A 207 -24.76 -3.98 -4.71
CA TRP A 207 -23.75 -3.19 -4.00
C TRP A 207 -22.76 -2.65 -5.02
N LEU A 208 -22.67 -1.33 -5.10
CA LEU A 208 -21.91 -0.64 -6.11
C LEU A 208 -20.48 -0.40 -5.63
N GLY A 209 -19.54 -0.31 -6.56
CA GLY A 209 -18.15 -0.09 -6.23
C GLY A 209 -17.26 -0.40 -7.43
N THR A 210 -16.02 0.05 -7.31
CA THR A 210 -14.97 -0.19 -8.29
C THR A 210 -13.64 -0.24 -7.57
N THR A 211 -12.67 -0.89 -8.18
CA THR A 211 -11.33 -1.04 -7.61
C THR A 211 -10.28 -1.13 -8.71
N THR A 212 -9.09 -0.62 -8.44
CA THR A 212 -7.89 -0.95 -9.21
C THR A 212 -7.37 -2.32 -8.76
N SER A 213 -6.41 -2.90 -9.49
CA SER A 213 -5.83 -4.17 -9.08
C SER A 213 -4.41 -4.35 -9.58
N VAL A 214 -3.49 -4.63 -8.66
CA VAL A 214 -2.16 -5.10 -9.00
C VAL A 214 -1.87 -6.42 -8.28
N THR A 215 -1.44 -7.42 -9.05
CA THR A 215 -1.19 -8.76 -8.54
C THR A 215 0.15 -9.29 -9.04
N ALA A 216 0.82 -10.07 -8.21
CA ALA A 216 2.05 -10.77 -8.51
C ALA A 216 1.91 -12.26 -8.18
N ILE A 217 2.31 -13.13 -9.10
CA ILE A 217 2.37 -14.58 -8.90
C ILE A 217 3.82 -15.04 -9.12
N LEU A 218 4.42 -15.60 -8.08
CA LEU A 218 5.74 -16.22 -8.16
C LEU A 218 5.60 -17.64 -8.69
N HIS A 219 6.09 -17.80 -9.91
CA HIS A 219 6.17 -19.07 -10.60
C HIS A 219 7.64 -19.37 -10.94
N TRP A 220 7.86 -20.29 -11.85
CA TRP A 220 9.17 -20.76 -12.25
C TRP A 220 9.14 -21.17 -13.71
N LYS A 221 10.30 -21.13 -14.36
CA LYS A 221 10.50 -21.62 -15.72
C LYS A 221 11.77 -22.45 -15.80
N ARG A 222 11.85 -23.33 -16.80
CA ARG A 222 13.12 -23.98 -17.17
C ARG A 222 13.81 -23.15 -18.23
N ASP A 223 15.09 -22.87 -18.04
CA ASP A 223 15.91 -22.31 -19.10
C ASP A 223 16.30 -23.39 -20.13
N ALA A 224 16.96 -22.98 -21.22
CA ALA A 224 17.39 -23.88 -22.29
C ALA A 224 18.37 -24.98 -21.81
N THR A 225 19.00 -24.79 -20.65
CA THR A 225 19.91 -25.76 -20.03
C THR A 225 19.22 -26.69 -19.03
N GLY A 226 17.91 -26.55 -18.85
CA GLY A 226 17.09 -27.34 -17.94
C GLY A 226 17.08 -26.84 -16.49
N ASN A 227 17.79 -25.75 -16.18
CA ASN A 227 17.83 -25.17 -14.85
C ASN A 227 16.52 -24.44 -14.54
N ILE A 228 16.03 -24.61 -13.32
CA ILE A 228 14.82 -23.96 -12.84
C ILE A 228 15.16 -22.56 -12.33
N ARG A 229 14.48 -21.55 -12.85
CA ARG A 229 14.61 -20.14 -12.47
C ARG A 229 13.27 -19.57 -12.03
N PRO A 230 13.23 -18.62 -11.10
CA PRO A 230 11.98 -18.00 -10.70
C PRO A 230 11.50 -17.05 -11.80
N LEU A 231 10.18 -17.00 -11.99
CA LEU A 231 9.50 -16.18 -12.98
C LEU A 231 8.31 -15.51 -12.29
N LEU A 232 8.24 -14.19 -12.38
CA LEU A 232 7.15 -13.41 -11.79
C LEU A 232 6.14 -13.02 -12.87
N TYR A 233 4.88 -13.37 -12.66
CA TYR A 233 3.76 -12.86 -13.45
C TYR A 233 3.16 -11.67 -12.72
N VAL A 234 3.11 -10.51 -13.37
CA VAL A 234 2.52 -9.29 -12.82
C VAL A 234 1.34 -8.87 -13.67
N THR A 235 0.16 -8.76 -13.06
CA THR A 235 -1.05 -8.25 -13.73
C THR A 235 -1.43 -6.92 -13.09
N ASN A 236 -1.58 -5.88 -13.91
CA ASN A 236 -1.94 -4.54 -13.45
C ASN A 236 -3.17 -4.01 -14.17
N ILE A 237 -4.07 -3.39 -13.41
CA ILE A 237 -5.07 -2.46 -13.91
C ILE A 237 -5.25 -1.27 -12.95
N GLY A 238 -5.09 -0.05 -13.47
CA GLY A 238 -5.11 1.19 -12.67
C GLY A 238 -3.72 1.68 -12.26
N ASP A 239 -3.64 2.32 -11.09
CA ASP A 239 -2.52 3.12 -10.59
C ASP A 239 -1.79 2.54 -9.37
N CYS A 240 -2.30 1.45 -8.77
CA CYS A 240 -1.50 0.61 -7.87
C CYS A 240 -0.22 0.15 -8.58
N LYS A 241 0.87 -0.03 -7.82
CA LYS A 241 2.17 -0.41 -8.40
C LYS A 241 2.76 -1.67 -7.84
N ILE A 242 3.46 -2.40 -8.71
CA ILE A 242 4.46 -3.37 -8.32
C ILE A 242 5.84 -2.88 -8.75
N PHE A 243 6.78 -2.89 -7.80
CA PHE A 243 8.20 -2.73 -8.02
C PHE A 243 8.91 -4.07 -7.83
N VAL A 244 9.89 -4.36 -8.68
CA VAL A 244 10.88 -5.41 -8.40
C VAL A 244 12.20 -4.71 -8.12
N VAL A 245 12.66 -4.78 -6.88
CA VAL A 245 13.93 -4.22 -6.44
C VAL A 245 14.95 -5.35 -6.38
N ARG A 246 16.13 -5.10 -6.92
CA ARG A 246 17.28 -6.01 -6.79
C ARG A 246 18.31 -5.38 -5.87
N PRO A 247 18.34 -5.74 -4.57
CA PRO A 247 19.25 -5.12 -3.61
C PRO A 247 20.72 -5.27 -3.98
N SER A 248 21.12 -6.40 -4.57
CA SER A 248 22.49 -6.66 -5.02
C SER A 248 22.99 -5.67 -6.08
N GLU A 249 22.08 -5.15 -6.91
CA GLU A 249 22.37 -4.15 -7.93
C GLU A 249 21.95 -2.72 -7.52
N LYS A 250 21.39 -2.55 -6.31
CA LYS A 250 20.87 -1.29 -5.77
C LYS A 250 19.95 -0.53 -6.76
N ARG A 251 19.06 -1.24 -7.44
CA ARG A 251 18.13 -0.63 -8.41
C ARG A 251 16.77 -1.31 -8.47
N ILE A 252 15.80 -0.57 -8.97
CA ILE A 252 14.51 -1.10 -9.44
C ILE A 252 14.75 -1.73 -10.81
N VAL A 253 14.47 -3.03 -10.95
CA VAL A 253 14.63 -3.78 -12.20
C VAL A 253 13.35 -3.82 -13.03
N PHE A 254 12.20 -3.66 -12.38
CA PHE A 254 10.90 -3.58 -13.02
C PHE A 254 9.95 -2.71 -12.20
N ARG A 255 9.05 -2.02 -12.90
CA ARG A 255 7.89 -1.32 -12.32
C ARG A 255 6.70 -1.43 -13.26
N THR A 256 5.49 -1.56 -12.72
CA THR A 256 4.28 -1.40 -13.52
C THR A 256 4.11 0.06 -13.97
N LYS A 257 3.44 0.24 -15.11
CA LYS A 257 3.02 1.55 -15.58
C LYS A 257 1.60 1.81 -15.10
N GLU A 258 1.37 2.97 -14.51
CA GLU A 258 0.03 3.42 -14.12
C GLU A 258 -0.86 3.55 -15.35
N GLN A 259 -2.15 3.33 -15.16
CA GLN A 259 -3.16 3.42 -16.20
C GLN A 259 -4.26 4.38 -15.78
N TRP A 260 -4.51 5.39 -16.62
CA TRP A 260 -5.39 6.51 -16.32
C TRP A 260 -6.34 6.75 -17.49
N HIS A 261 -7.56 7.17 -17.20
CA HIS A 261 -8.44 7.81 -18.19
C HIS A 261 -8.14 9.31 -18.28
N TRP A 262 -7.93 9.93 -17.11
CA TRP A 262 -7.44 11.30 -16.90
C TRP A 262 -6.80 11.38 -15.51
N PHE A 263 -6.18 12.51 -15.18
CA PHE A 263 -5.57 12.73 -13.87
C PHE A 263 -6.52 12.43 -12.71
N ASP A 264 -6.04 11.66 -11.72
CA ASP A 264 -6.80 11.21 -10.54
C ASP A 264 -8.06 10.39 -10.88
N CYS A 265 -8.11 9.78 -12.08
CA CYS A 265 -9.11 8.80 -12.48
C CYS A 265 -8.44 7.58 -13.12
N PRO A 266 -8.00 6.62 -12.29
CA PRO A 266 -7.35 5.42 -12.79
C PRO A 266 -8.33 4.55 -13.57
N MET A 267 -7.80 3.68 -14.42
CA MET A 267 -8.57 2.56 -14.93
C MET A 267 -9.00 1.67 -13.77
N GLN A 268 -10.26 1.25 -13.74
CA GLN A 268 -10.85 0.63 -12.54
C GLN A 268 -11.89 -0.43 -12.92
N LEU A 269 -11.90 -1.54 -12.21
CA LEU A 269 -12.87 -2.61 -12.42
C LEU A 269 -14.07 -2.44 -11.52
N GLY A 270 -15.27 -2.43 -12.09
CA GLY A 270 -16.48 -2.55 -11.29
C GLY A 270 -17.73 -1.99 -11.92
N THR A 271 -18.61 -1.48 -11.06
CA THR A 271 -19.92 -0.95 -11.42
C THR A 271 -19.79 0.19 -12.43
N ASN A 272 -20.46 0.07 -13.58
CA ASN A 272 -20.48 1.07 -14.65
C ASN A 272 -19.10 1.44 -15.23
N SER A 273 -18.06 0.66 -14.93
CA SER A 273 -16.77 0.85 -15.58
C SER A 273 -16.82 0.35 -17.03
N VAL A 274 -16.10 1.05 -17.92
CA VAL A 274 -15.85 0.60 -19.29
C VAL A 274 -14.64 -0.32 -19.40
N ASP A 275 -13.90 -0.45 -18.30
CA ASP A 275 -12.68 -1.24 -18.22
C ASP A 275 -12.99 -2.68 -17.85
N THR A 276 -12.32 -3.61 -18.50
CA THR A 276 -12.45 -5.04 -18.22
C THR A 276 -11.08 -5.70 -18.17
N PRO A 277 -10.88 -6.75 -17.36
CA PRO A 277 -9.59 -7.43 -17.28
C PRO A 277 -9.08 -7.88 -18.66
N GLN A 278 -9.95 -8.51 -19.46
CA GLN A 278 -9.57 -9.06 -20.75
C GLN A 278 -9.11 -8.01 -21.78
N LYS A 279 -9.67 -6.80 -21.72
CA LYS A 279 -9.39 -5.73 -22.68
C LYS A 279 -8.25 -4.83 -22.23
N ASP A 280 -8.16 -4.55 -20.93
CA ASP A 280 -7.43 -3.40 -20.41
C ASP A 280 -6.30 -3.77 -19.44
N ALA A 281 -6.34 -4.95 -18.80
CA ALA A 281 -5.29 -5.36 -17.89
C ALA A 281 -3.98 -5.66 -18.64
N VAL A 282 -2.86 -5.28 -18.04
CA VAL A 282 -1.53 -5.52 -18.59
C VAL A 282 -0.85 -6.64 -17.83
N LEU A 283 -0.47 -7.69 -18.56
CA LEU A 283 0.36 -8.78 -18.07
C LEU A 283 1.84 -8.53 -18.41
N SER A 284 2.71 -8.65 -17.43
CA SER A 284 4.17 -8.61 -17.58
C SER A 284 4.80 -9.86 -16.97
N LEU A 285 5.75 -10.46 -17.68
CA LEU A 285 6.56 -11.58 -17.21
C LEU A 285 7.98 -11.08 -16.90
N ILE A 286 8.44 -11.31 -15.68
CA ILE A 286 9.72 -10.77 -15.19
C ILE A 286 10.59 -11.90 -14.69
N ASP A 287 11.80 -11.98 -15.24
CA ASP A 287 12.85 -12.84 -14.71
C ASP A 287 13.42 -12.24 -13.43
N VAL A 288 13.01 -12.84 -12.31
CA VAL A 288 13.50 -12.47 -10.98
C VAL A 288 14.65 -13.39 -10.56
N GLN A 289 15.37 -12.97 -9.54
CA GLN A 289 16.45 -13.73 -8.91
C GLN A 289 16.09 -14.02 -7.46
N GLU A 290 16.78 -14.99 -6.85
CA GLU A 290 16.75 -15.12 -5.40
C GLU A 290 17.22 -13.81 -4.77
N ASP A 291 16.62 -13.43 -3.64
CA ASP A 291 16.77 -12.15 -2.96
C ASP A 291 16.17 -10.91 -3.65
N ASP A 292 15.65 -11.00 -4.87
CA ASP A 292 14.84 -9.91 -5.44
C ASP A 292 13.60 -9.66 -4.56
N LEU A 293 13.30 -8.39 -4.33
CA LEU A 293 12.14 -7.95 -3.55
C LEU A 293 11.02 -7.52 -4.48
N VAL A 294 9.85 -8.13 -4.33
CA VAL A 294 8.62 -7.73 -5.02
C VAL A 294 7.79 -6.90 -4.05
N VAL A 295 7.53 -5.64 -4.40
CA VAL A 295 6.83 -4.68 -3.55
C VAL A 295 5.56 -4.23 -4.27
N ALA A 296 4.40 -4.61 -3.75
CA ALA A 296 3.09 -4.17 -4.23
C ALA A 296 2.56 -3.06 -3.29
N VAL A 297 2.10 -1.95 -3.87
CA VAL A 297 1.66 -0.76 -3.13
C VAL A 297 0.43 -0.11 -3.75
N SER A 298 -0.40 0.54 -2.90
CA SER A 298 -1.50 1.41 -3.34
C SER A 298 -1.00 2.81 -3.76
N ASP A 299 -1.91 3.63 -4.29
CA ASP A 299 -1.64 5.03 -4.65
C ASP A 299 -1.14 5.84 -3.43
N GLY A 300 -1.60 5.51 -2.23
CA GLY A 300 -1.18 6.12 -0.96
C GLY A 300 0.34 6.10 -0.71
N ILE A 301 1.08 5.21 -1.36
CA ILE A 301 2.55 5.27 -1.40
C ILE A 301 3.04 6.14 -2.56
N VAL A 302 2.64 5.83 -3.79
CA VAL A 302 3.25 6.38 -5.02
C VAL A 302 2.84 7.82 -5.31
N ASP A 303 1.79 8.31 -4.66
CA ASP A 303 1.40 9.71 -4.66
C ASP A 303 2.20 10.55 -3.66
N ASN A 304 2.83 9.90 -2.68
CA ASN A 304 3.56 10.56 -1.59
C ASN A 304 5.07 10.33 -1.60
N LEU A 305 5.57 9.33 -2.35
CA LEU A 305 7.00 9.02 -2.46
C LEU A 305 7.42 8.81 -3.92
N TRP A 306 8.52 9.45 -4.32
CA TRP A 306 9.11 9.18 -5.64
C TRP A 306 9.81 7.81 -5.67
N GLU A 307 9.97 7.24 -6.86
CA GLU A 307 10.56 5.91 -7.03
C GLU A 307 11.98 5.79 -6.47
N HIS A 308 12.77 6.87 -6.55
CA HIS A 308 14.12 6.90 -6.01
C HIS A 308 14.13 6.92 -4.47
N GLU A 309 13.12 7.51 -3.84
CA GLU A 309 12.95 7.47 -2.38
C GLU A 309 12.50 6.09 -1.93
N ILE A 310 11.53 5.47 -2.62
CA ILE A 310 11.10 4.09 -2.34
C ILE A 310 12.31 3.15 -2.37
N LEU A 311 13.15 3.24 -3.41
CA LEU A 311 14.37 2.46 -3.52
C LEU A 311 15.33 2.73 -2.35
N THR A 312 15.56 4.00 -2.01
CA THR A 312 16.46 4.40 -0.92
C THR A 312 15.97 3.86 0.42
N ILE A 313 14.69 4.04 0.74
CA ILE A 313 14.07 3.54 1.97
C ILE A 313 14.22 2.02 2.09
N ILE A 314 14.00 1.27 1.00
CA ILE A 314 14.17 -0.19 1.01
C ILE A 314 15.62 -0.59 1.29
N LEU A 315 16.58 0.01 0.58
CA LEU A 315 18.00 -0.30 0.75
C LEU A 315 18.52 0.07 2.14
N ASP A 316 18.16 1.24 2.63
CA ASP A 316 18.53 1.70 3.97
C ASP A 316 17.89 0.82 5.06
N SER A 317 16.64 0.39 4.86
CA SER A 317 15.95 -0.51 5.79
C SER A 317 16.61 -1.90 5.83
N LEU A 318 17.05 -2.43 4.69
CA LEU A 318 17.83 -3.67 4.63
C LEU A 318 19.16 -3.53 5.39
N GLU A 319 19.87 -2.41 5.20
CA GLU A 319 21.13 -2.14 5.90
C GLU A 319 20.94 -1.98 7.42
N LYS A 320 19.94 -1.19 7.84
CA LYS A 320 19.57 -1.04 9.26
C LYS A 320 19.25 -2.39 9.90
N TRP A 321 18.49 -3.23 9.20
CA TRP A 321 18.14 -4.57 9.67
C TRP A 321 19.38 -5.44 9.88
N GLN A 322 20.27 -5.49 8.88
CA GLN A 322 21.51 -6.28 8.92
C GLN A 322 22.46 -5.84 10.05
N GLN A 323 22.45 -4.56 10.40
CA GLN A 323 23.27 -4.00 11.48
C GLN A 323 22.62 -4.13 12.86
N GLY A 324 21.46 -4.79 12.96
CA GLY A 324 20.72 -4.93 14.22
C GLY A 324 20.07 -3.63 14.71
N ARG A 325 19.95 -2.61 13.85
CA ARG A 325 19.36 -1.30 14.17
C ARG A 325 17.84 -1.27 13.95
N HIS A 326 17.16 -2.40 14.17
CA HIS A 326 15.70 -2.54 14.01
C HIS A 326 14.93 -2.37 15.34
N GLU A 327 15.63 -2.35 16.48
CA GLU A 327 15.04 -2.12 17.80
C GLU A 327 14.97 -0.61 18.14
N ASP A 328 13.92 0.08 17.68
CA ASP A 328 13.53 1.35 18.31
C ASP A 328 12.86 1.04 19.66
N LYS A 329 13.65 1.13 20.75
CA LYS A 329 13.17 0.97 22.14
C LYS A 329 12.17 2.04 22.60
N ASP A 330 11.95 3.08 21.79
CA ASP A 330 11.03 4.18 22.07
C ASP A 330 9.71 4.10 21.26
N SER A 331 9.47 3.01 20.53
CA SER A 331 8.21 2.84 19.81
C SER A 331 7.17 2.14 20.68
N GLU A 332 6.03 2.78 20.94
CA GLU A 332 4.78 2.15 21.40
C GLU A 332 4.28 1.03 20.44
N TRP A 333 5.04 0.70 19.37
CA TRP A 333 4.71 -0.19 18.27
C TRP A 333 5.62 -1.45 18.16
N ALA A 334 6.21 -1.93 19.25
CA ALA A 334 7.05 -3.13 19.24
C ALA A 334 6.24 -4.46 19.43
N PRO A 335 6.36 -5.45 18.53
CA PRO A 335 5.75 -6.78 18.70
C PRO A 335 6.63 -7.75 19.54
N PRO A 336 6.07 -8.88 20.04
CA PRO A 336 6.82 -9.91 20.78
C PRO A 336 7.76 -10.75 19.89
N ALA A 337 8.93 -11.05 20.45
CA ALA A 337 10.11 -11.65 19.81
C ALA A 337 9.99 -13.15 19.48
N VAL A 338 9.53 -13.52 18.29
CA VAL A 338 9.98 -14.71 17.57
C VAL A 338 9.73 -14.46 16.08
N MET A 339 10.72 -14.74 15.22
CA MET A 339 10.62 -15.20 13.81
C MET A 339 11.61 -14.46 12.90
N ALA A 340 12.27 -15.21 12.02
CA ALA A 340 13.16 -14.69 10.97
C ALA A 340 12.43 -13.80 9.92
N ASP A 341 11.14 -13.49 10.13
CA ASP A 341 10.18 -12.91 9.20
C ASP A 341 9.84 -11.44 9.50
N GLU A 342 10.57 -10.81 10.42
CA GLU A 342 10.39 -9.39 10.72
C GLU A 342 11.10 -8.46 9.73
N GLN A 343 12.08 -8.92 8.95
CA GLN A 343 12.79 -8.04 8.00
C GLN A 343 11.84 -7.42 6.99
N MET A 344 10.99 -8.23 6.36
CA MET A 344 10.04 -7.77 5.36
C MET A 344 8.98 -6.85 5.98
N VAL A 345 8.50 -7.20 7.18
CA VAL A 345 7.58 -6.36 7.95
C VAL A 345 8.21 -5.01 8.31
N PHE A 346 9.48 -5.01 8.72
CA PHE A 346 10.24 -3.80 9.05
C PHE A 346 10.36 -2.87 7.83
N ILE A 347 10.74 -3.41 6.67
CA ILE A 347 10.83 -2.62 5.43
C ILE A 347 9.46 -2.05 5.04
N ALA A 348 8.40 -2.87 5.12
CA ALA A 348 7.04 -2.41 4.81
C ALA A 348 6.60 -1.28 5.75
N ARG A 349 6.94 -1.36 7.04
CA ARG A 349 6.65 -0.32 8.04
C ARG A 349 7.42 0.97 7.78
N GLU A 350 8.69 0.89 7.41
CA GLU A 350 9.50 2.08 7.08
C GLU A 350 8.93 2.80 5.85
N LEU A 351 8.56 2.06 4.79
CA LEU A 351 7.88 2.62 3.62
C LEU A 351 6.56 3.31 3.99
N LEU A 352 5.71 2.62 4.76
CA LEU A 352 4.44 3.18 5.22
C LEU A 352 4.64 4.45 6.04
N LYS A 353 5.59 4.45 6.98
CA LYS A 353 5.89 5.58 7.86
C LYS A 353 6.34 6.79 7.06
N SER A 354 7.26 6.61 6.11
CA SER A 354 7.74 7.69 5.25
C SER A 354 6.62 8.27 4.39
N ALA A 355 5.80 7.43 3.77
CA ALA A 355 4.66 7.91 2.97
C ALA A 355 3.62 8.64 3.83
N LEU A 356 3.31 8.11 5.02
CA LEU A 356 2.34 8.71 5.94
C LEU A 356 2.79 10.09 6.45
N GLU A 357 4.10 10.28 6.67
CA GLU A 357 4.66 11.57 7.07
C GLU A 357 4.43 12.63 5.99
N ILE A 358 4.70 12.31 4.72
CA ILE A 358 4.43 13.20 3.58
C ILE A 358 2.93 13.42 3.37
N ALA A 359 2.13 12.35 3.44
CA ALA A 359 0.67 12.40 3.25
C ALA A 359 -0.04 13.32 4.25
N GLN A 360 0.52 13.48 5.46
CA GLN A 360 -0.04 14.33 6.51
C GLN A 360 0.42 15.78 6.44
N ASP A 361 1.48 16.07 5.68
CA ASP A 361 2.03 17.42 5.55
C ASP A 361 1.35 18.20 4.40
N PRO A 362 0.53 19.22 4.70
CA PRO A 362 -0.13 20.04 3.69
C PRO A 362 0.83 20.94 2.89
N PHE A 363 2.12 21.01 3.27
CA PHE A 363 3.14 21.81 2.59
C PHE A 363 4.22 20.97 1.92
N ALA A 364 4.19 19.64 2.07
CA ALA A 364 5.16 18.77 1.44
C ALA A 364 5.11 18.84 -0.09
N GLU A 365 6.27 18.63 -0.70
CA GLU A 365 6.37 18.30 -2.11
C GLU A 365 6.09 16.81 -2.26
N SER A 366 5.27 16.45 -3.25
CA SER A 366 4.87 15.06 -3.47
C SER A 366 4.71 14.77 -4.97
N PRO A 367 4.87 13.50 -5.41
CA PRO A 367 4.57 13.12 -6.78
C PRO A 367 3.15 13.49 -7.23
N TYR A 368 2.17 13.39 -6.33
CA TYR A 368 0.79 13.80 -6.62
C TYR A 368 0.67 15.30 -6.87
N MET A 369 1.30 16.14 -6.03
CA MET A 369 1.36 17.58 -6.23
C MET A 369 1.98 17.92 -7.60
N GLU A 370 3.12 17.31 -7.93
CA GLU A 370 3.82 17.53 -9.20
C GLU A 370 2.90 17.23 -10.39
N LYS A 371 2.27 16.04 -10.41
CA LYS A 371 1.32 15.66 -11.47
C LYS A 371 0.10 16.59 -11.51
N ALA A 372 -0.43 17.01 -10.37
CA ALA A 372 -1.57 17.92 -10.32
C ALA A 372 -1.24 19.29 -10.93
N VAL A 373 -0.04 19.80 -10.65
CA VAL A 373 0.46 21.06 -11.21
C VAL A 373 0.66 20.97 -12.72
N ASP A 374 1.21 19.85 -13.22
CA ASP A 374 1.37 19.60 -14.65
C ASP A 374 0.03 19.60 -15.41
N GLU A 375 -1.04 19.18 -14.73
CA GLU A 375 -2.42 19.19 -15.23
C GLU A 375 -3.12 20.57 -15.03
N GLY A 376 -2.41 21.55 -14.49
CA GLY A 376 -2.88 22.93 -14.30
C GLY A 376 -3.72 23.14 -13.03
N LEU A 377 -3.67 22.21 -12.08
CA LEU A 377 -4.34 22.33 -10.79
C LEU A 377 -3.40 22.96 -9.75
N ALA A 378 -3.92 23.93 -8.99
CA ALA A 378 -3.18 24.57 -7.90
C ALA A 378 -3.32 23.75 -6.60
N VAL A 379 -2.61 22.62 -6.54
CA VAL A 379 -2.58 21.71 -5.38
C VAL A 379 -1.21 21.78 -4.70
N GLN A 380 -1.18 21.68 -3.37
CA GLN A 380 0.03 21.64 -2.55
C GLN A 380 -0.13 20.58 -1.45
N GLY A 381 0.98 19.96 -1.04
CA GLY A 381 1.02 18.99 0.05
C GLY A 381 1.04 17.53 -0.42
N GLY A 382 1.10 16.62 0.56
CA GLY A 382 0.85 15.20 0.32
C GLY A 382 -0.64 14.90 0.09
N LYS A 383 -0.92 13.69 -0.41
CA LYS A 383 -2.27 13.15 -0.59
C LYS A 383 -2.55 12.15 0.51
N MET A 384 -3.44 12.50 1.45
CA MET A 384 -3.89 11.55 2.46
C MET A 384 -4.80 10.50 1.80
N ASP A 385 -4.36 9.24 1.83
CA ASP A 385 -5.15 8.08 1.41
C ASP A 385 -4.95 6.82 2.26
N ASP A 386 -5.64 5.74 1.90
CA ASP A 386 -5.35 4.41 2.44
C ASP A 386 -3.97 3.96 1.95
N ILE A 387 -3.06 3.69 2.88
CA ILE A 387 -1.66 3.33 2.58
C ILE A 387 -1.48 1.84 2.79
N SER A 388 -1.27 1.12 1.70
CA SER A 388 -1.09 -0.33 1.70
C SER A 388 0.27 -0.71 1.12
N VAL A 389 1.08 -1.46 1.90
CA VAL A 389 2.37 -2.00 1.46
C VAL A 389 2.39 -3.51 1.66
N VAL A 390 2.68 -4.24 0.60
CA VAL A 390 2.95 -5.68 0.61
C VAL A 390 4.30 -5.94 -0.02
N ILE A 391 5.16 -6.69 0.65
CA ILE A 391 6.50 -7.03 0.18
C ILE A 391 6.76 -8.53 0.29
N GLY A 392 7.46 -9.10 -0.69
CA GLY A 392 7.94 -10.47 -0.68
C GLY A 392 9.36 -10.58 -1.23
N SER A 393 10.26 -11.19 -0.47
CA SER A 393 11.59 -11.58 -0.93
C SER A 393 11.52 -12.95 -1.60
N CYS A 394 11.99 -13.05 -2.85
CA CYS A 394 12.02 -14.31 -3.59
C CYS A 394 13.09 -15.25 -2.99
N ARG A 395 12.66 -16.42 -2.52
CA ARG A 395 13.49 -17.45 -1.89
C ARG A 395 13.32 -18.78 -2.60
N ARG A 396 14.39 -19.57 -2.66
CA ARG A 396 14.29 -20.99 -3.02
C ARG A 396 13.83 -21.79 -1.80
N ARG A 397 12.85 -22.68 -1.98
CA ARG A 397 12.45 -23.63 -0.92
C ARG A 397 13.60 -24.60 -0.68
N THR A 398 14.06 -24.69 0.55
CA THR A 398 15.12 -25.60 1.01
C THR A 398 14.58 -26.95 1.43
#